data_AF-A0A7R9I9A0-F1
#
_entry.id   AF-A0A7R9I9A0-F1
#
_cell.length_a   1.000
_cell.length_b   1.000
_cell.length_c   1.000
_cell.angle_alpha   90.00
_cell.angle_beta   90.00
_cell.angle_gamma   90.00
#
_symmetry.space_group_name_H-M   'P 1'
#
loop_
_entity.id
_entity.type
_entity.pdbx_description
1 polymer ?
#
loop_
_entity_poly.entity_id
_entity_poly.type
_entity_poly.pdbx_seq_one_letter_code
_entity_poly.pdbx_strand_id
1 'polypeptide(L)'
;MLVSRSKPRELRAGMSELIYLVPELCRMTGLTDEMRANFHLMRALAEHTRVGPDIRIQKLNNFCNRLLGEQAVRQDLDEWNLQLSNRLVEFNGRILPQEKILQAQDIKYDAGADTDWTRNLRSEFL
;
A
#
# COMPACT_ATOMS: atom_id res chain seq x y z
N MET A 1 -2.13 27.85 19.24
CA MET A 1 -1.55 28.37 17.97
C MET A 1 -0.44 27.42 17.54
N LEU A 2 -0.49 26.91 16.31
CA LEU A 2 0.58 26.07 15.75
C LEU A 2 1.49 26.93 14.88
N VAL A 3 2.78 26.60 14.80
CA VAL A 3 3.75 27.33 13.98
C VAL A 3 4.44 26.34 13.05
N SER A 4 4.41 26.64 11.75
CA SER A 4 5.15 25.92 10.72
C SER A 4 6.22 26.83 10.12
N ARG A 5 7.38 26.27 9.81
CA ARG A 5 8.48 27.02 9.19
C ARG A 5 8.52 26.74 7.69
N SER A 6 8.46 27.82 6.91
CA SER A 6 8.54 27.73 5.45
C SER A 6 9.92 27.24 5.01
N LYS A 7 9.95 26.45 3.94
CA LYS A 7 11.21 25.97 3.33
C LYS A 7 11.92 27.12 2.59
N PRO A 8 13.23 27.02 2.34
CA PRO A 8 13.98 28.05 1.59
C PRO A 8 13.38 28.42 0.23
N ARG A 9 12.74 27.46 -0.46
CA ARG A 9 12.06 27.71 -1.74
C ARG A 9 10.84 28.62 -1.58
N GLU A 10 10.10 28.46 -0.50
CA GLU A 10 8.86 29.21 -0.20
C GLU A 10 9.20 30.64 0.23
N LEU A 11 10.26 30.83 1.00
CA LEU A 11 10.82 32.14 1.34
C LEU A 11 11.18 32.95 0.09
N ARG A 12 11.83 32.32 -0.89
CA ARG A 12 12.18 32.97 -2.17
C ARG A 12 10.95 33.32 -3.01
N ALA A 13 9.85 32.59 -2.84
CA ALA A 13 8.57 32.87 -3.47
C ALA A 13 7.75 33.96 -2.73
N GLY A 14 8.35 34.62 -1.72
CA GLY A 14 7.72 35.71 -0.97
C GLY A 14 6.85 35.27 0.20
N MET A 15 6.86 33.98 0.56
CA MET A 15 6.13 33.51 1.76
C MET A 15 6.87 33.92 3.04
N SER A 16 6.10 34.17 4.10
CA SER A 16 6.63 34.46 5.43
C SER A 16 7.44 33.28 5.98
N GLU A 17 8.48 33.56 6.77
CA GLU A 17 9.32 32.52 7.38
C GLU A 17 8.53 31.64 8.35
N LEU A 18 7.65 32.27 9.14
CA LEU A 18 6.80 31.61 10.11
C LEU A 18 5.35 31.69 9.64
N ILE A 19 4.73 30.51 9.50
CA ILE A 19 3.32 30.35 9.20
C ILE A 19 2.61 30.02 10.51
N TYR A 20 1.76 30.94 10.96
CA TYR A 20 0.91 30.75 12.13
C TYR A 20 -0.41 30.10 11.72
N LEU A 21 -0.71 28.94 12.29
CA LEU A 21 -1.90 28.17 11.99
C LEU A 21 -2.85 28.20 13.20
N VAL A 22 -4.12 28.48 12.92
CA VAL A 22 -5.22 28.41 13.87
C VAL A 22 -5.57 26.92 14.07
N PRO A 23 -5.38 26.35 15.28
CA PRO A 23 -5.58 24.91 15.52
C PRO A 23 -6.99 24.42 15.15
N GLU A 24 -8.00 25.25 15.34
CA GLU A 24 -9.42 24.96 15.06
C GLU A 24 -9.69 24.76 13.55
N LEU A 25 -8.81 25.30 12.69
CA LEU A 25 -8.87 25.11 11.23
C LEU A 25 -7.98 23.95 10.76
N CYS A 26 -7.23 23.32 11.67
CA CYS A 26 -6.29 22.27 11.35
C CYS A 26 -6.84 20.90 11.73
N ARG A 27 -6.62 19.90 10.87
CA ARG A 27 -6.93 18.49 11.17
C ARG A 27 -5.64 17.70 11.16
N MET A 28 -5.39 16.96 12.23
CA MET A 28 -4.26 16.04 12.29
C MET A 28 -4.50 14.90 11.29
N THR A 29 -3.53 14.67 10.40
CA THR A 29 -3.57 13.58 9.42
C THR A 29 -2.84 12.35 9.95
N GLY A 30 -3.21 11.17 9.45
CA GLY A 30 -2.63 9.90 9.88
C GLY A 30 -3.42 9.25 11.01
N LEU A 31 -2.87 8.17 11.56
CA LEU A 31 -3.46 7.43 12.67
C LEU A 31 -2.62 7.67 13.93
N THR A 32 -3.27 7.98 15.05
CA THR A 32 -2.62 8.02 16.36
C THR A 32 -2.39 6.60 16.89
N ASP A 33 -1.56 6.43 17.91
CA ASP A 33 -1.31 5.12 18.50
C ASP A 33 -2.55 4.53 19.16
N GLU A 34 -3.39 5.37 19.78
CA GLU A 34 -4.69 4.95 20.31
C GLU A 34 -5.64 4.46 19.20
N MET A 35 -5.68 5.16 18.06
CA MET A 35 -6.44 4.72 16.89
C MET A 35 -5.94 3.39 16.33
N ARG A 36 -4.62 3.18 16.29
CA ARG A 36 -4.03 1.91 15.86
C ARG A 36 -4.32 0.77 16.84
N ALA A 37 -4.34 1.07 18.15
CA ALA A 37 -4.68 0.10 19.18
C ALA A 37 -6.17 -0.28 19.18
N ASN A 38 -7.04 0.57 18.61
CA ASN A 38 -8.46 0.29 18.49
C ASN A 38 -8.75 -0.70 17.34
N PHE A 39 -9.02 -1.95 17.70
CA PHE A 39 -9.30 -3.02 16.74
C PHE A 39 -10.53 -2.76 15.86
N HIS A 40 -11.60 -2.15 16.40
CA HIS A 40 -12.80 -1.87 15.63
C HIS A 40 -12.54 -0.82 14.55
N LEU A 41 -11.81 0.24 14.89
CA LEU A 41 -11.40 1.27 13.94
C LEU A 41 -10.50 0.68 12.86
N MET A 42 -9.48 -0.08 13.25
CA MET A 42 -8.55 -0.69 12.29
C MET A 42 -9.23 -1.73 11.38
N ARG A 43 -10.23 -2.46 11.88
CA ARG A 43 -11.05 -3.36 11.06
C ARG A 43 -11.86 -2.60 10.01
N ALA A 44 -12.57 -1.54 10.39
CA ALA A 44 -13.32 -0.71 9.46
C ALA A 44 -12.40 -0.03 8.42
N LEU A 45 -11.22 0.45 8.84
CA LEU A 45 -10.21 0.98 7.92
C LEU A 45 -9.70 -0.10 6.96
N ALA A 46 -9.49 -1.32 7.43
CA ALA A 46 -9.02 -2.43 6.61
C ALA A 46 -10.02 -2.78 5.49
N GLU A 47 -11.32 -2.69 5.74
CA GLU A 47 -12.36 -2.93 4.72
C GLU A 47 -12.24 -1.98 3.52
N HIS A 48 -11.76 -0.75 3.73
CA HIS A 48 -11.58 0.23 2.66
C HIS A 48 -10.16 0.29 2.08
N THR A 49 -9.15 -0.07 2.87
CA THR A 49 -7.74 0.03 2.47
C THR A 49 -7.18 -1.27 1.89
N ARG A 50 -7.74 -2.43 2.26
CA ARG A 50 -7.34 -3.73 1.68
C ARG A 50 -8.00 -3.91 0.33
N VAL A 51 -7.24 -3.59 -0.71
CA VAL A 51 -7.68 -3.77 -2.10
C VAL A 51 -7.18 -5.12 -2.62
N GLY A 52 -8.10 -6.00 -2.99
CA GLY A 52 -7.77 -7.27 -3.63
C GLY A 52 -7.06 -7.10 -4.99
N PRO A 53 -6.37 -8.16 -5.48
CA PRO A 53 -5.55 -8.07 -6.69
C PRO A 53 -6.35 -7.61 -7.92
N ASP A 54 -7.55 -8.14 -8.13
CA ASP A 54 -8.38 -7.82 -9.30
C ASP A 54 -8.79 -6.35 -9.32
N ILE A 55 -9.29 -5.85 -8.19
CA ILE A 55 -9.67 -4.44 -8.01
C ILE A 55 -8.43 -3.54 -8.15
N ARG A 56 -7.26 -3.98 -7.67
CA ARG A 56 -6.01 -3.23 -7.80
C ARG A 56 -5.59 -3.10 -9.27
N ILE A 57 -5.68 -4.17 -10.05
CA ILE A 57 -5.42 -4.16 -11.50
C ILE A 57 -6.37 -3.19 -12.20
N GLN A 58 -7.67 -3.26 -11.91
CA GLN A 58 -8.66 -2.34 -12.47
C GLN A 58 -8.34 -0.87 -12.15
N LYS A 59 -8.02 -0.57 -10.88
CA LYS A 59 -7.64 0.79 -10.47
C LYS A 59 -6.38 1.29 -11.18
N LEU A 60 -5.38 0.43 -11.38
CA LEU A 60 -4.16 0.78 -12.10
C LEU A 60 -4.44 1.07 -13.58
N ASN A 61 -5.21 0.22 -14.25
CA ASN A 61 -5.59 0.45 -15.65
C ASN A 61 -6.41 1.75 -15.80
N ASN A 62 -7.38 1.99 -14.91
CA ASN A 62 -8.15 3.24 -14.91
C ASN A 62 -7.26 4.46 -14.65
N PHE A 63 -6.27 4.35 -13.76
CA PHE A 63 -5.30 5.40 -13.52
C PHE A 63 -4.47 5.69 -14.76
N CYS A 64 -3.90 4.66 -15.41
CA CYS A 64 -3.14 4.82 -16.65
C CYS A 64 -3.99 5.44 -17.76
N ASN A 65 -5.23 4.96 -17.96
CA ASN A 65 -6.15 5.52 -18.94
C ASN A 65 -6.47 6.99 -18.67
N ARG A 66 -6.69 7.38 -17.41
CA ARG A 66 -6.95 8.78 -17.04
C ARG A 66 -5.72 9.66 -17.28
N LEU A 67 -4.55 9.18 -16.89
CA LEU A 67 -3.30 9.92 -17.02
C LEU A 67 -2.92 10.10 -18.49
N LEU A 68 -3.06 9.05 -19.29
CA LEU A 68 -2.95 9.12 -20.73
C LEU A 68 -4.12 9.85 -21.37
N GLY A 69 -5.25 10.08 -20.71
CA GLY A 69 -6.37 10.85 -21.27
C GLY A 69 -6.15 12.38 -21.17
N GLU A 70 -5.27 12.80 -20.26
CA GLU A 70 -5.03 14.21 -19.96
C GLU A 70 -3.99 14.82 -20.92
N GLN A 71 -4.38 15.88 -21.64
CA GLN A 71 -3.54 16.47 -22.68
C GLN A 71 -2.28 17.12 -22.08
N ALA A 72 -2.40 17.78 -20.93
CA ALA A 72 -1.26 18.39 -20.25
C ALA A 72 -0.19 17.34 -19.89
N VAL A 73 -0.62 16.17 -19.40
CA VAL A 73 0.31 15.10 -19.03
C VAL A 73 0.97 14.47 -20.26
N ARG A 74 0.23 14.30 -21.36
CA ARG A 74 0.83 13.83 -22.62
C ARG A 74 1.89 14.79 -23.13
N GLN A 75 1.59 16.09 -23.11
CA GLN A 75 2.54 17.11 -23.54
C GLN A 75 3.80 17.07 -22.68
N ASP A 76 3.66 17.00 -21.35
CA ASP A 76 4.81 16.85 -20.45
C ASP A 76 5.61 15.59 -20.83
N LEU A 77 4.98 14.43 -20.99
CA LEU A 77 5.69 13.20 -21.38
C LEU A 77 6.45 13.34 -22.71
N ASP A 78 5.83 13.95 -23.72
CA ASP A 78 6.43 14.19 -25.03
C ASP A 78 7.62 15.17 -24.96
N GLU A 79 7.54 16.21 -24.13
CA GLU A 79 8.64 17.16 -23.89
C GLU A 79 9.88 16.47 -23.29
N TRP A 80 9.67 15.45 -22.46
CA TRP A 80 10.73 14.61 -21.92
C TRP A 80 11.10 13.41 -22.81
N ASN A 81 10.48 13.30 -24.00
CA ASN A 81 10.62 12.16 -24.92
C ASN A 81 10.34 10.81 -24.22
N LEU A 82 9.31 10.79 -23.37
CA LEU A 82 8.85 9.63 -22.61
C LEU A 82 7.50 9.13 -23.14
N GLN A 83 7.28 7.82 -23.05
CA GLN A 83 5.99 7.21 -23.33
C GLN A 83 5.57 6.30 -22.19
N LEU A 84 4.32 6.42 -21.76
CA LEU A 84 3.74 5.55 -20.74
C LEU A 84 2.96 4.41 -21.39
N SER A 85 3.30 3.17 -20.99
CA SER A 85 2.56 1.97 -21.41
C SER A 85 1.15 1.92 -20.80
N ASN A 86 0.17 1.54 -21.61
CA ASN A 86 -1.21 1.23 -21.15
C ASN A 86 -1.42 -0.25 -20.81
N ARG A 87 -0.34 -0.99 -20.56
CA ARG A 87 -0.38 -2.40 -20.16
C ARG A 87 0.48 -2.60 -18.94
N LEU A 88 -0.01 -3.42 -18.00
CA LEU A 88 0.79 -3.86 -16.86
C LEU A 88 1.98 -4.68 -17.34
N VAL A 89 3.08 -4.58 -16.62
CA VAL A 89 4.29 -5.33 -16.93
C VAL A 89 4.06 -6.80 -16.63
N GLU A 90 4.24 -7.64 -17.65
CA GLU A 90 4.16 -9.09 -17.53
C GLU A 90 5.54 -9.68 -17.27
N PHE A 91 5.61 -10.72 -16.44
CA PHE A 91 6.85 -11.41 -16.13
C PHE A 91 6.56 -12.89 -15.83
N ASN A 92 7.55 -13.74 -16.13
CA ASN A 92 7.44 -15.17 -15.88
C ASN A 92 7.81 -15.47 -14.42
N GLY A 93 6.82 -15.86 -13.63
CA GLY A 93 7.00 -16.36 -12.27
C GLY A 93 7.28 -17.86 -12.22
N ARG A 94 7.69 -18.34 -11.04
CA ARG A 94 7.79 -19.78 -10.74
C ARG A 94 7.05 -20.06 -9.43
N ILE A 95 6.26 -21.13 -9.41
CA ILE A 95 5.64 -21.64 -8.19
C ILE A 95 6.55 -22.76 -7.67
N LEU A 96 7.07 -22.58 -6.46
CA LEU A 96 7.89 -23.62 -5.83
C LEU A 96 6.99 -24.76 -5.33
N PRO A 97 7.46 -26.02 -5.42
CA PRO A 97 6.76 -27.11 -4.78
C PRO A 97 6.72 -26.88 -3.27
N GLN A 98 5.66 -27.39 -2.65
CA GLN A 98 5.53 -27.34 -1.21
C GLN A 98 6.53 -28.28 -0.53
N GLU A 99 7.22 -27.78 0.49
CA GLU A 99 8.09 -28.58 1.33
C GLU A 99 7.29 -29.39 2.36
N LYS A 100 7.82 -30.57 2.70
CA LYS A 100 7.26 -31.43 3.74
C LYS A 100 7.80 -31.04 5.12
N ILE A 101 6.90 -30.88 6.07
CA ILE A 101 7.23 -30.65 7.46
C ILE A 101 7.47 -32.01 8.13
N LEU A 102 8.60 -32.11 8.83
CA LEU A 102 9.05 -33.29 9.56
C LEU A 102 8.83 -33.08 11.06
N GLN A 103 8.12 -34.00 11.69
CA GLN A 103 7.88 -34.04 13.13
C GLN A 103 8.61 -35.24 13.76
N ALA A 104 8.61 -35.32 15.10
CA ALA A 104 9.10 -36.49 15.83
C ALA A 104 8.39 -37.77 15.36
N GLN A 105 9.05 -38.92 15.52
CA GLN A 105 8.56 -40.22 15.06
C GLN A 105 8.40 -40.37 13.52
N ASP A 106 9.15 -39.58 12.74
CA ASP A 106 9.15 -39.60 11.25
C ASP A 106 7.80 -39.24 10.59
N ILE A 107 6.91 -38.57 11.32
CA ILE A 107 5.64 -38.05 10.79
C ILE A 107 5.93 -36.91 9.82
N LYS A 108 5.36 -36.98 8.61
CA LYS A 108 5.56 -36.02 7.52
C LYS A 108 4.22 -35.51 7.01
N TYR A 109 4.08 -34.20 6.89
CA TYR A 109 2.89 -33.59 6.30
C TYR A 109 3.22 -32.35 5.48
N ASP A 110 2.37 -32.03 4.52
CA ASP A 110 2.46 -30.81 3.73
C ASP A 110 1.89 -29.62 4.55
N ALA A 111 2.42 -28.42 4.33
CA ALA A 111 1.97 -27.22 5.05
C ALA A 111 0.57 -26.70 4.60
N GLY A 112 -0.11 -27.40 3.68
CA GLY A 112 -1.40 -27.00 3.10
C GLY A 112 -1.34 -25.82 2.13
N ALA A 113 -2.44 -25.56 1.42
CA ALA A 113 -2.54 -24.49 0.42
C ALA A 113 -2.40 -23.08 1.02
N ASP A 114 -2.87 -22.90 2.26
CA ASP A 114 -2.81 -21.62 2.99
C ASP A 114 -1.52 -21.46 3.79
N THR A 115 -0.57 -22.40 3.67
CA THR A 115 0.66 -22.44 4.48
C THR A 115 0.37 -22.40 5.99
N ASP A 116 -0.73 -23.02 6.42
CA ASP A 116 -1.08 -23.19 7.83
C ASP A 116 -1.07 -24.67 8.21
N TRP A 117 -0.07 -25.05 8.99
CA TRP A 117 0.13 -26.40 9.49
C TRP A 117 -0.13 -26.53 10.99
N THR A 118 -0.73 -25.51 11.61
CA THR A 118 -1.01 -25.49 13.07
C THR A 118 -1.94 -26.63 13.48
N ARG A 119 -2.87 -27.02 12.58
CA ARG A 119 -3.78 -28.14 12.81
C ARG A 119 -3.05 -29.48 12.80
N ASN A 120 -2.20 -29.70 11.79
CA ASN A 120 -1.39 -30.91 11.65
C ASN A 120 -0.41 -31.08 12.81
N LEU A 121 0.16 -29.98 13.32
CA LEU A 121 0.97 -30.00 14.53
C LEU A 121 0.18 -30.58 15.72
N ARG A 122 -1.07 -30.16 15.94
CA ARG A 122 -1.85 -30.55 17.12
C ARG A 122 -2.44 -31.96 17.04
N SER A 123 -2.83 -32.41 15.86
CA SER A 123 -3.50 -33.71 15.69
C SER A 123 -2.54 -34.90 15.83
N GLU A 124 -1.25 -34.70 15.55
CA GLU A 124 -0.23 -35.77 15.54
C GLU A 124 0.60 -35.84 16.85
N PHE A 125 0.17 -35.13 17.91
CA PHE A 125 0.76 -35.20 19.27
C PHE A 125 0.04 -36.19 20.20
N LEU A 126 -1.04 -36.84 19.75
CA LEU A 126 -1.79 -37.90 20.44
C LEU A 126 -1.71 -39.20 19.63
#